data_AF-X1V631-F1
#
_entry.id   AF-X1V631-F1
#
_cell.length_a   1.000
_cell.length_b   1.000
_cell.length_c   1.000
_cell.angle_alpha   90.00
_cell.angle_beta   90.00
_cell.angle_gamma   90.00
#
_symmetry.space_group_name_H-M   'P 1'
#
loop_
_entity.id
_entity.type
_entity.pdbx_description
1 polymer ?
#
loop_
_entity_poly.entity_id
_entity_poly.type
_entity_poly.pdbx_seq_one_letter_code
_entity_poly.pdbx_strand_id
1 'polypeptide(L)'
;MGGVATGLDSLRKSYDSRWVGWPGITLDKEKKREEKKEIEKKLRSDFNCYPIFLSKSEVKDYYQGFSNRTIWPIFHYFTQYAVYDKSLWESYQQVNELFCDAVVDIAQEEDIIWVHDYHLMLLPELIRKRLPNATIGFFLH
;
A
#
# COMPACT_ATOMS: atom_id res chain seq x y z
N MET A 1 -0.97 10.50 13.94
CA MET A 1 -0.72 10.85 12.52
C MET A 1 0.75 10.62 12.25
N GLY A 2 1.10 9.74 11.30
CA GLY A 2 2.49 9.41 10.98
C GLY A 2 3.13 10.45 10.06
N GLY A 3 4.43 10.71 10.22
CA GLY A 3 5.16 11.76 9.49
C GLY A 3 5.10 11.65 7.97
N VAL A 4 4.93 10.43 7.44
CA VAL A 4 4.76 10.15 6.00
C VAL A 4 3.56 10.89 5.40
N ALA A 5 2.40 10.82 6.06
CA ALA A 5 1.16 11.43 5.56
C ALA A 5 1.26 12.96 5.53
N THR A 6 1.92 13.56 6.52
CA THR A 6 2.10 15.01 6.61
C THR A 6 3.13 15.53 5.60
N GLY A 7 4.21 14.79 5.35
CA GLY A 7 5.22 15.17 4.34
C GLY A 7 4.65 15.18 2.92
N LEU A 8 3.81 14.19 2.60
CA LEU A 8 3.31 13.99 1.24
C LEU A 8 2.07 14.84 0.89
N ASP A 9 1.39 15.43 1.87
CA ASP A 9 0.25 16.33 1.61
C ASP A 9 0.64 17.59 0.81
N SER A 10 1.89 18.05 0.96
CA SER A 10 2.43 19.18 0.21
C SER A 10 2.54 18.92 -1.31
N LEU A 11 2.82 17.67 -1.70
CA LEU A 11 2.95 17.27 -3.10
C LEU A 11 1.61 17.29 -3.83
N ARG A 12 0.53 16.92 -3.13
CA ARG A 12 -0.85 16.96 -3.66
C ARG A 12 -1.28 18.34 -4.13
N LYS A 13 -0.69 19.41 -3.57
CA LYS A 13 -0.99 20.79 -3.98
C LYS A 13 -0.19 21.23 -5.21
N SER A 14 0.92 20.56 -5.49
CA SER A 14 1.90 20.98 -6.50
C SER A 14 1.83 20.16 -7.78
N TYR A 15 1.27 18.95 -7.73
CA TYR A 15 1.16 18.02 -8.84
C TYR A 15 -0.25 17.42 -8.90
N ASP A 16 -0.70 17.02 -10.10
CA ASP A 16 -1.87 16.13 -10.24
C ASP A 16 -1.49 14.73 -9.74
N SER A 17 -1.63 14.51 -8.45
CA SER A 17 -1.22 13.28 -7.78
C SER A 17 -2.42 12.39 -7.49
N ARG A 18 -2.30 11.11 -7.83
CA ARG A 18 -3.23 10.03 -7.43
C ARG A 18 -2.61 9.27 -6.27
N TRP A 19 -3.39 9.02 -5.22
CA TRP A 19 -2.91 8.33 -4.03
C TRP A 19 -3.49 6.93 -3.90
N VAL A 20 -2.66 5.89 -4.04
CA VAL A 20 -3.07 4.49 -3.84
C VAL A 20 -2.66 4.05 -2.44
N GLY A 21 -3.60 3.55 -1.64
CA GLY A 21 -3.28 3.17 -0.26
C GLY A 21 -4.40 2.49 0.51
N TRP A 22 -4.05 1.88 1.64
CA TRP A 22 -5.02 1.33 2.58
C TRP A 22 -5.62 2.46 3.44
N PRO A 23 -6.97 2.65 3.48
CA PRO A 23 -7.61 3.73 4.23
C PRO A 23 -7.60 3.54 5.76
N GLY A 24 -6.92 2.53 6.30
CA GLY A 24 -6.88 2.26 7.74
C GLY A 24 -8.14 1.61 8.31
N ILE A 25 -9.11 1.28 7.45
CA ILE A 25 -10.33 0.58 7.85
C ILE A 25 -10.31 -0.86 7.32
N THR A 26 -10.71 -1.80 8.16
CA THR A 26 -11.04 -3.17 7.74
C THR A 26 -12.52 -3.24 7.47
N LEU A 27 -12.90 -3.62 6.25
CA LEU A 27 -14.30 -3.90 5.94
C LEU A 27 -14.56 -5.38 6.21
N ASP A 28 -15.44 -5.67 7.17
CA ASP A 28 -15.94 -7.03 7.36
C ASP A 28 -16.74 -7.50 6.15
N LYS A 29 -16.81 -8.81 5.94
CA LYS A 29 -17.64 -9.42 4.88
C LYS A 29 -19.12 -8.98 4.95
N GLU A 30 -19.59 -8.58 6.13
CA GLU A 30 -20.96 -8.11 6.38
C GLU A 30 -21.18 -6.63 6.04
N LYS A 31 -20.13 -5.81 5.94
CA LYS A 31 -20.28 -4.44 5.45
C LYS A 31 -20.68 -4.49 3.99
N LYS A 32 -21.87 -3.95 3.70
CA LYS A 32 -22.52 -4.05 2.39
C LYS A 32 -21.60 -3.48 1.32
N ARG A 33 -21.52 -4.17 0.18
CA ARG A 33 -20.84 -3.72 -1.05
C ARG A 33 -21.10 -2.24 -1.39
N GLU A 34 -22.28 -1.74 -1.03
CA GLU A 34 -22.68 -0.35 -1.20
C GLU A 34 -21.88 0.64 -0.33
N GLU A 35 -21.62 0.32 0.94
CA GLU A 35 -20.81 1.18 1.82
C GLU A 35 -19.37 1.27 1.28
N LYS A 36 -18.80 0.15 0.82
CA LYS A 36 -17.48 0.13 0.18
C LYS A 36 -17.43 1.06 -1.03
N LYS A 37 -18.44 0.99 -1.91
CA LYS A 37 -18.54 1.83 -3.11
C LYS A 37 -18.68 3.30 -2.76
N GLU A 38 -19.47 3.65 -1.75
CA GLU A 38 -19.64 5.05 -1.34
C GLU A 38 -18.34 5.63 -0.76
N ILE A 39 -17.62 4.85 0.07
CA ILE A 39 -16.30 5.24 0.58
C ILE A 39 -15.31 5.44 -0.56
N GLU A 40 -15.26 4.49 -1.50
CA GLU A 40 -14.39 4.56 -2.66
C GLU A 40 -14.70 5.78 -3.53
N LYS A 41 -15.98 6.01 -3.83
CA LYS A 41 -16.42 7.17 -4.61
C LYS A 41 -16.00 8.48 -3.95
N LYS A 42 -16.23 8.61 -2.63
CA LYS A 42 -15.88 9.81 -1.87
C LYS A 42 -14.36 10.05 -1.82
N LEU A 43 -13.57 8.99 -1.60
CA LEU A 43 -12.11 9.08 -1.59
C LEU A 43 -11.54 9.48 -2.95
N ARG A 44 -12.13 8.94 -4.03
CA ARG A 44 -11.75 9.30 -5.40
C ARG A 44 -12.12 10.75 -5.73
N SER A 45 -13.36 11.17 -5.46
CA SER A 45 -13.85 12.51 -5.82
C SER A 45 -13.20 13.63 -5.02
N ASP A 46 -13.10 13.46 -3.70
CA ASP A 46 -12.73 14.55 -2.80
C ASP A 46 -11.20 14.61 -2.64
N PHE A 47 -10.52 13.47 -2.84
CA PHE A 47 -9.10 13.33 -2.50
C PHE A 47 -8.23 12.69 -3.57
N ASN A 48 -8.74 12.31 -4.75
CA ASN A 48 -7.99 11.56 -5.76
C ASN A 48 -7.29 10.31 -5.15
N CYS A 49 -7.94 9.70 -4.16
CA CYS A 49 -7.45 8.55 -3.42
C CYS A 49 -8.12 7.27 -3.94
N TYR A 50 -7.30 6.24 -4.14
CA TYR A 50 -7.66 4.94 -4.67
C TYR A 50 -7.46 3.91 -3.54
N PRO A 51 -8.51 3.64 -2.74
CA PRO A 51 -8.38 2.83 -1.55
C PRO A 51 -8.21 1.35 -1.87
N ILE A 52 -7.27 0.69 -1.20
CA ILE A 52 -7.14 -0.76 -1.18
C ILE A 52 -7.71 -1.28 0.13
N PHE A 53 -8.81 -2.01 0.03
CA PHE A 53 -9.50 -2.54 1.20
C PHE A 53 -8.95 -3.91 1.56
N LEU A 54 -8.31 -3.98 2.72
CA LEU A 54 -7.79 -5.22 3.28
C LEU A 54 -8.82 -5.84 4.24
N SER A 55 -8.94 -7.15 4.17
CA SER A 55 -9.64 -7.98 5.15
C SER A 55 -8.91 -7.96 6.50
N LYS A 56 -9.62 -8.41 7.54
CA LYS A 56 -9.03 -8.51 8.89
C LYS A 56 -7.81 -9.44 8.92
N SER A 57 -7.85 -10.55 8.19
CA SER A 57 -6.71 -11.48 8.10
C SER A 57 -5.52 -10.83 7.38
N GLU A 58 -5.74 -10.13 6.28
CA GLU A 58 -4.66 -9.43 5.58
C GLU A 58 -4.04 -8.34 6.46
N VAL A 59 -4.83 -7.53 7.16
CA VAL A 59 -4.26 -6.53 8.10
C VAL A 59 -3.46 -7.20 9.21
N LYS A 60 -3.95 -8.31 9.76
CA LYS A 60 -3.25 -9.05 10.81
C LYS A 60 -1.92 -9.64 10.29
N ASP A 61 -1.91 -10.27 9.12
CA ASP A 61 -0.79 -11.10 8.70
C ASP A 61 0.24 -10.31 7.86
N TYR A 62 -0.20 -9.31 7.09
CA TYR A 62 0.68 -8.41 6.34
C TYR A 62 1.15 -7.20 7.17
N TYR A 63 0.24 -6.41 7.72
CA TYR A 63 0.58 -5.15 8.38
C TYR A 63 1.11 -5.41 9.80
N GLN A 64 0.31 -6.06 10.65
CA GLN A 64 0.73 -6.39 12.01
C GLN A 64 1.72 -7.55 12.04
N GLY A 65 1.68 -8.44 11.04
CA GLY A 65 2.53 -9.60 10.88
C GLY A 65 3.85 -9.23 10.22
N PHE A 66 4.05 -9.61 8.96
CA PHE A 66 5.37 -9.52 8.32
C PHE A 66 6.00 -8.11 8.36
N SER A 67 5.20 -7.07 8.08
CA SER A 67 5.72 -5.70 8.07
C SER A 67 6.24 -5.27 9.44
N ASN A 68 5.44 -5.43 10.50
CA ASN A 68 5.76 -4.89 11.83
C ASN A 68 6.45 -5.90 12.78
N ARG A 69 6.35 -7.21 12.54
CA ARG A 69 7.02 -8.25 13.35
C ARG A 69 8.27 -8.81 12.70
N THR A 70 8.49 -8.59 11.40
CA THR A 70 9.68 -9.06 10.70
C THR A 70 10.51 -7.89 10.21
N ILE A 71 9.98 -7.07 9.30
CA ILE A 71 10.78 -6.04 8.63
C ILE A 71 11.15 -4.91 9.60
N TRP A 72 10.16 -4.34 10.30
CA TRP A 72 10.39 -3.20 11.18
C TRP A 72 11.46 -3.48 12.26
N PRO A 73 11.42 -4.60 13.03
CA PRO A 73 12.47 -4.90 14.01
C PRO A 73 13.85 -5.08 13.38
N ILE A 74 13.93 -5.69 12.19
CA ILE A 74 15.21 -5.86 11.48
C ILE A 74 15.79 -4.50 11.09
N PHE A 75 14.98 -3.62 10.49
CA PHE A 75 15.42 -2.30 10.04
C PHE A 75 15.79 -1.36 11.19
N HIS A 76 15.26 -1.62 12.39
CA HIS A 76 15.54 -0.84 13.60
C HIS A 76 16.54 -1.54 14.55
N TYR A 77 17.30 -2.51 14.06
CA TYR A 77 18.35 -3.23 14.82
C TYR A 77 17.85 -3.97 16.07
N PHE A 78 16.56 -4.28 16.13
CA PHE A 78 15.95 -5.11 17.17
C PHE A 78 15.76 -6.55 16.68
N THR A 79 16.81 -7.14 16.12
CA THR A 79 16.76 -8.45 15.44
C THR A 79 16.30 -9.59 16.36
N GLN A 80 16.53 -9.50 17.66
CA GLN A 80 16.02 -10.46 18.65
C GLN A 80 14.48 -10.52 18.74
N TYR A 81 13.78 -9.49 18.28
CA TYR A 81 12.31 -9.45 18.24
C TYR A 81 11.73 -9.77 16.86
N ALA A 82 12.59 -9.99 15.86
CA ALA A 82 12.15 -10.34 14.51
C ALA A 82 11.60 -11.77 14.49
N VAL A 83 10.39 -11.93 14.00
CA VAL A 83 9.74 -13.23 13.81
C VAL A 83 9.59 -13.49 12.33
N TYR A 84 10.16 -14.58 11.83
CA TYR A 84 9.88 -15.06 10.48
C TYR A 84 8.86 -16.19 10.54
N ASP A 85 7.80 -16.05 9.74
CA ASP A 85 6.80 -17.08 9.50
C ASP A 85 6.42 -17.06 8.02
N LYS A 86 6.41 -18.23 7.39
CA LYS A 86 6.19 -18.38 5.96
C LYS A 86 4.79 -17.88 5.54
N SER A 87 3.76 -18.07 6.36
CA SER A 87 2.40 -17.61 6.06
C SER A 87 2.26 -16.08 6.11
N LEU A 88 3.04 -15.43 6.99
CA LEU A 88 3.11 -13.97 7.04
C LEU A 88 3.81 -13.42 5.79
N TRP A 89 4.88 -14.08 5.35
CA TRP A 89 5.56 -13.74 4.09
C TRP A 89 4.64 -13.89 2.87
N GLU A 90 3.91 -15.01 2.77
CA GLU A 90 2.94 -15.23 1.70
C GLU A 90 1.84 -14.15 1.71
N SER A 91 1.34 -13.77 2.88
CA SER A 91 0.39 -12.65 3.02
C SER A 91 1.00 -11.31 2.58
N TYR A 92 2.30 -11.09 2.84
CA TYR A 92 3.00 -9.89 2.40
C TYR A 92 3.13 -9.80 0.88
N GLN A 93 3.44 -10.92 0.23
CA GLN A 93 3.44 -11.02 -1.23
C GLN A 93 2.05 -10.79 -1.80
N GLN A 94 1.02 -11.45 -1.25
CA GLN A 94 -0.36 -11.32 -1.71
C GLN A 94 -0.87 -9.88 -1.63
N VAL A 95 -0.62 -9.19 -0.52
CA VAL A 95 -1.05 -7.79 -0.39
C VAL A 95 -0.26 -6.89 -1.36
N ASN A 96 1.04 -7.11 -1.56
CA ASN A 96 1.80 -6.36 -2.57
C ASN A 96 1.25 -6.56 -3.99
N GLU A 97 0.74 -7.74 -4.34
CA GLU A 97 0.04 -7.97 -5.61
C GLU A 97 -1.28 -7.18 -5.71
N LEU A 98 -2.06 -7.08 -4.63
CA LEU A 98 -3.28 -6.24 -4.61
C LEU A 98 -2.94 -4.76 -4.87
N PHE A 99 -1.82 -4.28 -4.31
CA PHE A 99 -1.31 -2.95 -4.61
C PHE A 99 -0.86 -2.81 -6.07
N CYS A 100 -0.21 -3.83 -6.61
CA CYS A 100 0.19 -3.86 -8.02
C CYS A 100 -1.03 -3.78 -8.95
N ASP A 101 -2.05 -4.60 -8.72
CA ASP A 101 -3.31 -4.58 -9.47
C ASP A 101 -3.91 -3.17 -9.51
N ALA A 102 -4.07 -2.55 -8.33
CA ALA A 102 -4.69 -1.23 -8.22
C ALA A 102 -3.88 -0.11 -8.88
N VAL A 103 -2.55 -0.18 -8.85
CA VAL A 103 -1.68 0.80 -9.52
C VAL A 103 -1.75 0.61 -11.04
N VAL A 104 -1.65 -0.62 -11.53
CA VAL A 104 -1.67 -0.92 -12.96
C VAL A 104 -3.00 -0.54 -13.62
N ASP A 105 -4.11 -0.68 -12.90
CA ASP A 105 -5.44 -0.30 -13.39
C ASP A 105 -5.59 1.21 -13.68
N ILE A 106 -4.74 2.05 -13.09
CA ILE A 106 -4.88 3.51 -13.18
C ILE A 106 -3.66 4.23 -13.76
N ALA A 107 -2.53 3.53 -13.88
CA ALA A 107 -1.29 4.12 -14.35
C ALA A 107 -1.36 4.48 -15.84
N GLN A 108 -0.79 5.63 -16.18
CA GLN A 108 -0.64 6.13 -17.55
C GLN A 108 0.85 6.11 -17.96
N GLU A 109 1.13 6.19 -19.26
CA GLU A 109 2.48 6.01 -19.81
C GLU A 109 3.50 7.03 -19.28
N GLU A 110 3.05 8.27 -18.99
CA GLU A 110 3.89 9.35 -18.48
C GLU A 110 3.88 9.47 -16.95
N ASP A 111 3.13 8.61 -16.24
CA ASP A 111 3.03 8.67 -14.79
C ASP A 111 4.38 8.31 -14.11
N ILE A 112 4.70 9.03 -13.04
CA ILE A 112 5.77 8.65 -12.12
C ILE A 112 5.14 7.91 -10.94
N ILE A 113 5.46 6.62 -10.82
CA ILE A 113 5.00 5.79 -9.71
C ILE A 113 6.01 5.88 -8.58
N TRP A 114 5.63 6.50 -7.47
CA TRP A 114 6.48 6.62 -6.29
C TRP A 114 5.97 5.74 -5.15
N VAL A 115 6.69 4.66 -4.89
CA VAL A 115 6.38 3.70 -3.83
C VAL A 115 7.05 4.12 -2.52
N HIS A 116 6.30 4.05 -1.42
CA HIS A 116 6.78 4.47 -0.11
C HIS A 116 6.76 3.32 0.90
N ASP A 117 7.88 3.22 1.61
CA ASP A 117 8.08 2.50 2.85
C ASP A 117 8.17 0.96 2.78
N TYR A 118 8.61 0.36 3.88
CA TYR A 118 8.92 -1.06 4.00
C TYR A 118 7.72 -2.01 3.80
N HIS A 119 6.51 -1.47 3.83
CA HIS A 119 5.28 -2.22 3.58
C HIS A 119 5.17 -2.69 2.11
N LEU A 120 5.79 -1.96 1.17
CA LEU A 120 5.58 -2.14 -0.28
C LEU A 120 6.88 -2.43 -1.04
N MET A 121 7.85 -3.11 -0.41
CA MET A 121 9.17 -3.31 -1.02
C MET A 121 9.17 -4.21 -2.27
N LEU A 122 8.15 -5.05 -2.45
CA LEU A 122 8.03 -5.90 -3.65
C LEU A 122 7.34 -5.18 -4.80
N LEU A 123 6.53 -4.17 -4.48
CA LEU A 123 5.69 -3.48 -5.44
C LEU A 123 6.44 -2.95 -6.67
N PRO A 124 7.66 -2.36 -6.57
CA PRO A 124 8.39 -1.90 -7.76
C PRO A 124 8.65 -3.00 -8.79
N GLU A 125 9.03 -4.20 -8.35
CA GLU A 125 9.30 -5.33 -9.24
C GLU A 125 8.00 -5.83 -9.88
N LEU A 126 6.93 -5.94 -9.08
CA LEU A 126 5.62 -6.38 -9.55
C LEU A 126 5.06 -5.45 -10.63
N ILE A 127 5.19 -4.14 -10.43
CA ILE A 127 4.76 -3.13 -11.40
C ILE A 127 5.61 -3.23 -12.66
N ARG A 128 6.95 -3.33 -12.57
CA ARG A 128 7.82 -3.45 -13.76
C ARG A 128 7.45 -4.64 -14.64
N LYS A 129 7.05 -5.77 -14.05
CA LYS A 129 6.61 -6.97 -14.80
C LYS A 129 5.37 -6.71 -15.65
N ARG A 130 4.46 -5.82 -15.20
CA ARG A 130 3.20 -5.51 -15.88
C ARG A 130 3.28 -4.24 -16.74
N LEU A 131 4.10 -3.28 -16.34
CA LEU A 131 4.38 -2.02 -17.02
C LEU A 131 5.89 -1.88 -17.26
N PRO A 132 6.44 -2.51 -18.31
CA PRO A 132 7.89 -2.57 -18.55
C PRO A 132 8.59 -1.22 -18.69
N ASN A 133 7.85 -0.18 -19.10
CA ASN A 133 8.38 1.17 -19.35
C ASN A 133 8.07 2.18 -18.23
N ALA A 134 7.36 1.79 -17.17
CA ALA A 134 6.95 2.73 -16.12
C ALA A 134 8.16 3.41 -15.43
N THR A 135 8.03 4.68 -15.05
CA THR A 135 9.01 5.32 -14.17
C THR A 135 8.67 5.00 -12.73
N ILE A 136 9.55 4.29 -12.01
CA ILE A 136 9.26 3.79 -10.66
C ILE A 136 10.35 4.27 -9.70
N GLY A 137 9.95 5.02 -8.68
CA GLY A 137 10.79 5.39 -7.54
C GLY A 137 10.39 4.63 -6.29
N PHE A 138 11.34 4.34 -5.41
CA PHE A 138 11.08 3.79 -4.08
C PHE A 138 11.77 4.66 -3.02
N PHE A 139 11.06 4.98 -1.95
CA PHE A 139 11.62 5.70 -0.80
C PHE A 139 11.29 4.96 0.50
N LEU A 140 12.31 4.55 1.23
CA LEU A 140 12.21 3.97 2.58
C LEU A 140 12.32 5.09 3.60
N HIS A 141 11.36 5.18 4.53
CA HIS A 141 11.31 6.22 5.56
C HIS A 141 12.17 5.89 6.78
#